data_AF-A0A1V5PSJ0-F1
#
_entry.id   AF-A0A1V5PSJ0-F1
#
_cell.length_a   1.000
_cell.length_b   1.000
_cell.length_c   1.000
_cell.angle_alpha   90.00
_cell.angle_beta   90.00
_cell.angle_gamma   90.00
#
_symmetry.space_group_name_H-M   'P 1'
#
loop_
_entity.id
_entity.type
_entity.pdbx_description
1 polymer ?
#
loop_
_entity_poly.entity_id
_entity_poly.type
_entity_poly.pdbx_seq_one_letter_code
_entity_poly.pdbx_strand_id
1 'polypeptide(L)'
;MNIRSMNNQQKLKLCRELIREYKMKPLTFEGGFYLETFRSDTCSSILFLITRQNFSRLHRLPTAEIYNFYFGDPVNMINIAGNGKLSFIKLGDNFKTGEKFQHVVPGGCWQASYLSEGGVFAMMGTIMAPAFKIGDFEDATKYKQIMLDNYPDCNKLLEKLI
;
A
#
# COMPACT_ATOMS: atom_id res chain seq x y z
N MET A 1 17.99 9.51 10.50
CA MET A 1 17.38 8.93 11.73
C MET A 1 17.10 7.46 11.46
N ASN A 2 17.63 6.52 12.25
CA ASN A 2 17.36 5.09 12.03
C ASN A 2 15.99 4.73 12.65
N ILE A 3 14.95 4.70 11.82
CA ILE A 3 13.59 4.41 12.30
C ILE A 3 13.46 2.96 12.76
N ARG A 4 14.25 2.02 12.20
CA ARG A 4 14.18 0.61 12.59
C ARG A 4 14.63 0.35 14.03
N SER A 5 15.58 1.14 14.54
CA SER A 5 16.05 1.02 15.92
C SER A 5 15.13 1.66 16.96
N MET A 6 14.10 2.38 16.53
CA MET A 6 13.11 2.94 17.45
C MET A 6 12.23 1.86 18.06
N ASN A 7 11.90 2.01 19.34
CA ASN A 7 10.86 1.20 19.95
C ASN A 7 9.46 1.59 19.45
N ASN A 8 8.45 0.76 19.75
CA ASN A 8 7.09 0.98 19.27
C ASN A 8 6.48 2.31 19.73
N GLN A 9 6.79 2.78 20.94
CA GLN A 9 6.25 4.04 21.46
C GLN A 9 6.83 5.26 20.71
N GLN A 10 8.13 5.23 20.41
CA GLN A 10 8.80 6.24 19.59
C GLN A 10 8.23 6.27 18.16
N LYS A 11 8.06 5.10 17.54
CA LYS A 11 7.45 4.99 16.20
C LYS A 11 6.01 5.51 16.18
N LEU A 12 5.20 5.18 17.18
CA LEU A 12 3.83 5.68 17.30
C LEU A 12 3.78 7.20 17.48
N LYS A 13 4.70 7.78 18.25
CA LYS A 13 4.81 9.24 18.40
C LYS A 13 5.16 9.89 17.07
N LEU A 14 6.18 9.40 16.37
CA LEU A 14 6.58 9.90 15.07
C LEU A 14 5.46 9.77 14.03
N CYS A 15 4.77 8.62 13.98
CA CYS A 15 3.63 8.41 13.08
C CYS A 15 2.54 9.48 13.27
N ARG A 16 2.18 9.81 14.52
CA ARG A 16 1.19 10.87 14.81
C ARG A 16 1.69 12.25 14.43
N GLU A 17 2.96 12.53 14.68
CA GLU A 17 3.60 13.78 14.26
C GLU A 17 3.56 13.92 12.74
N LEU A 18 3.94 12.90 11.98
CA LEU A 18 3.89 12.92 10.51
C LEU A 18 2.47 13.20 9.98
N ILE A 19 1.46 12.46 10.48
CA ILE A 19 0.06 12.68 10.06
C ILE A 19 -0.36 14.13 10.34
N ARG A 20 0.02 14.68 11.49
CA ARG A 20 -0.32 16.07 11.88
C ARG A 20 0.43 17.11 11.04
N GLU A 21 1.75 17.00 10.95
CA GLU A 21 2.61 18.01 10.27
C GLU A 21 2.32 18.05 8.77
N TYR A 22 2.17 16.89 8.13
CA TYR A 22 1.79 16.80 6.71
C TYR A 22 0.28 16.98 6.47
N LYS A 23 -0.52 17.16 7.53
CA LYS A 23 -1.99 17.29 7.45
C LYS A 23 -2.62 16.17 6.62
N MET A 24 -2.11 14.95 6.80
CA MET A 24 -2.57 13.81 6.02
C MET A 24 -4.03 13.50 6.33
N LYS A 25 -4.78 13.15 5.29
CA LYS A 25 -6.20 12.80 5.39
C LYS A 25 -6.36 11.29 5.40
N PRO A 26 -7.34 10.73 6.12
CA PRO A 26 -7.66 9.32 5.97
C PRO A 26 -8.10 9.02 4.53
N LEU A 27 -7.62 7.92 3.96
CA LEU A 27 -8.06 7.42 2.67
C LEU A 27 -9.26 6.49 2.91
N THR A 28 -10.46 7.06 2.99
CA THR A 28 -11.63 6.40 3.61
C THR A 28 -12.16 5.18 2.85
N PHE A 29 -11.89 5.05 1.56
CA PHE A 29 -12.34 3.92 0.74
C PHE A 29 -11.33 2.77 0.66
N GLU A 30 -10.03 3.06 0.76
CA GLU A 30 -8.96 2.06 0.62
C GLU A 30 -8.28 1.73 1.94
N GLY A 31 -8.18 2.68 2.85
CA GLY A 31 -7.46 2.59 4.12
C GLY A 31 -6.08 3.26 4.08
N GLY A 32 -5.55 3.60 5.26
CA GLY A 32 -4.34 4.41 5.39
C GLY A 32 -4.63 5.91 5.44
N PHE A 33 -3.57 6.70 5.31
CA PHE A 33 -3.58 8.15 5.26
C PHE A 33 -2.83 8.62 4.02
N TYR A 34 -3.27 9.71 3.41
CA TYR A 34 -2.63 10.26 2.23
C TYR A 34 -2.54 11.78 2.27
N LEU A 35 -1.61 12.30 1.47
CA LEU A 35 -1.53 13.71 1.07
C LEU A 35 -1.19 13.74 -0.41
N GLU A 36 -2.03 14.36 -1.24
CA GLU A 36 -1.66 14.65 -2.61
C GLU A 36 -0.59 15.74 -2.64
N THR A 37 0.59 15.40 -3.18
CA THR A 37 1.74 16.30 -3.26
C THR A 37 1.92 16.91 -4.63
N PHE A 38 1.39 16.26 -5.67
CA PHE A 38 1.43 16.77 -7.03
C PHE A 38 0.25 16.25 -7.85
N ARG A 39 -0.28 17.11 -8.73
CA ARG A 39 -1.28 16.74 -9.73
C ARG A 39 -1.14 17.58 -10.99
N SER A 40 -1.20 16.90 -12.13
CA SER A 40 -1.39 17.45 -13.47
C SER A 40 -2.36 16.55 -14.25
N ASP A 41 -2.62 16.88 -15.52
CA ASP A 41 -3.43 16.02 -16.40
C ASP A 41 -2.74 14.67 -16.72
N THR A 42 -1.41 14.62 -16.57
CA THR A 42 -0.57 13.49 -16.98
C THR A 42 -0.02 12.68 -15.81
N CYS A 43 -0.05 13.22 -14.58
CA CYS A 43 0.57 12.57 -13.44
C CYS A 43 -0.06 13.02 -12.11
N SER A 44 -0.19 12.11 -11.16
CA SER A 44 -0.47 12.41 -9.76
C SER A 44 0.55 11.73 -8.86
N SER A 45 0.90 12.39 -7.75
CA SER A 45 1.75 11.84 -6.70
C SER A 45 1.14 12.10 -5.34
N ILE A 46 1.19 11.10 -4.47
CA ILE A 46 0.75 11.21 -3.09
C ILE A 46 1.85 10.74 -2.15
N LEU A 47 1.88 11.30 -0.94
CA LEU A 47 2.41 10.60 0.22
C LEU A 47 1.34 9.64 0.72
N PHE A 48 1.73 8.42 1.07
CA PHE A 48 0.86 7.38 1.59
C PHE A 48 1.45 6.78 2.86
N LEU A 49 0.64 6.68 3.91
CA LEU A 49 1.04 6.15 5.21
C LEU A 49 0.05 5.10 5.67
N ILE A 50 0.57 3.91 5.99
CA ILE A 50 -0.20 2.84 6.64
C ILE A 50 0.30 2.63 8.07
N THR A 51 -0.60 2.19 8.94
CA THR A 51 -0.34 1.89 10.34
C THR A 51 -0.78 0.47 10.66
N ARG A 52 -0.44 -0.05 11.84
CA ARG A 52 -0.94 -1.37 12.28
C ARG A 52 -2.47 -1.47 12.40
N GLN A 53 -3.18 -0.35 12.39
CA GLN A 53 -4.64 -0.29 12.52
C GLN A 53 -5.36 -0.29 11.18
N ASN A 54 -4.62 -0.17 10.07
CA ASN A 54 -5.19 -0.14 8.73
C ASN A 54 -4.27 -0.86 7.73
N PHE A 55 -4.74 -0.93 6.50
CA PHE A 55 -4.04 -1.48 5.35
C PHE A 55 -4.64 -0.81 4.11
N SER A 56 -3.95 -0.93 2.98
CA SER A 56 -4.53 -0.65 1.66
C SER A 56 -5.31 -1.89 1.24
N ARG A 57 -6.63 -1.74 1.13
CA ARG A 57 -7.56 -2.81 0.72
C ARG A 57 -7.23 -3.31 -0.68
N LEU A 58 -7.61 -4.55 -0.95
CA LEU A 58 -7.47 -5.15 -2.26
C LEU A 58 -8.31 -4.38 -3.28
N HIS A 59 -7.64 -3.76 -4.23
CA HIS A 59 -8.25 -2.94 -5.26
C HIS A 59 -7.48 -3.07 -6.58
N ARG A 60 -8.07 -2.58 -7.67
CA ARG A 60 -7.43 -2.57 -8.98
C ARG A 60 -7.54 -1.19 -9.60
N LEU A 61 -6.49 -0.79 -10.31
CA LEU A 61 -6.41 0.47 -11.04
C LEU A 61 -6.20 0.20 -12.54
N PRO A 62 -6.69 1.07 -13.44
CA PRO A 62 -6.54 0.88 -14.89
C PRO A 62 -5.11 1.21 -15.38
N THR A 63 -4.38 2.03 -14.63
CA THR A 63 -3.02 2.48 -14.97
C THR A 63 -2.03 1.95 -13.93
N ALA A 64 -0.74 1.97 -14.29
CA ALA A 64 0.28 1.51 -13.38
C ALA A 64 0.43 2.46 -12.19
N GLU A 65 0.64 1.88 -11.01
CA GLU A 65 0.96 2.62 -9.79
C GLU A 65 2.38 2.28 -9.32
N ILE A 66 3.18 3.30 -9.06
CA ILE A 66 4.57 3.17 -8.63
C ILE A 66 4.66 3.45 -7.14
N TYR A 67 4.91 2.41 -6.34
CA TYR A 67 5.16 2.54 -4.90
C TYR A 67 6.63 2.85 -4.66
N ASN A 68 6.89 3.85 -3.82
CA ASN A 68 8.21 4.24 -3.35
C ASN A 68 8.22 4.16 -1.82
N PHE A 69 9.02 3.26 -1.26
CA PHE A 69 9.24 3.16 0.17
C PHE A 69 10.20 4.27 0.62
N TYR A 70 9.78 5.09 1.59
CA TYR A 70 10.62 6.14 2.15
C TYR A 70 11.27 5.70 3.46
N PHE A 71 10.48 5.32 4.45
CA PHE A 71 10.98 4.79 5.73
C PHE A 71 9.85 4.18 6.57
N GLY A 72 10.22 3.46 7.63
CA GLY A 72 9.29 2.83 8.57
C GLY A 72 9.54 1.34 8.69
N ASP A 73 8.49 0.59 8.95
CA ASP A 73 8.52 -0.88 9.01
C ASP A 73 8.23 -1.51 7.64
N PRO A 74 8.74 -2.72 7.34
CA PRO A 74 8.53 -3.35 6.04
C PRO A 74 7.04 -3.56 5.70
N VAL A 75 6.67 -3.32 4.45
CA VAL A 75 5.30 -3.46 3.95
C VAL A 75 5.23 -4.69 3.06
N ASN A 76 4.29 -5.58 3.34
CA ASN A 76 3.95 -6.66 2.42
C ASN A 76 2.91 -6.14 1.43
N MET A 77 3.02 -6.59 0.18
CA MET A 77 2.12 -6.28 -0.89
C MET A 77 1.75 -7.54 -1.65
N ILE A 78 0.49 -7.65 -2.01
CA ILE A 78 -0.07 -8.72 -2.83
C ILE A 78 -0.36 -8.14 -4.19
N ASN A 79 0.10 -8.80 -5.25
CA ASN A 79 -0.32 -8.50 -6.61
C ASN A 79 -0.97 -9.73 -7.24
N ILE A 80 -2.15 -9.58 -7.83
CA ILE A 80 -2.79 -10.63 -8.63
C ILE A 80 -2.90 -10.12 -10.06
N ALA A 81 -2.12 -10.72 -10.95
CA ALA A 81 -2.10 -10.36 -12.36
C ALA A 81 -3.39 -10.80 -13.08
N GLY A 82 -3.67 -10.23 -14.26
CA GLY A 82 -4.87 -10.56 -15.05
C GLY A 82 -4.97 -12.03 -15.48
N ASN A 83 -3.86 -12.78 -15.47
CA ASN A 83 -3.84 -14.23 -15.71
C ASN A 83 -4.01 -15.07 -14.43
N GLY A 84 -4.32 -14.44 -13.29
CA GLY A 84 -4.47 -15.10 -11.99
C GLY A 84 -3.16 -15.37 -11.25
N LYS A 85 -2.00 -14.92 -11.76
CA LYS A 85 -0.73 -15.11 -11.04
C LYS A 85 -0.67 -14.22 -9.80
N LEU A 86 -0.72 -14.87 -8.62
CA LEU A 86 -0.48 -14.26 -7.32
C LEU A 86 1.02 -14.06 -7.07
N SER A 87 1.41 -12.88 -6.59
CA SER A 87 2.78 -12.53 -6.21
C SER A 87 2.80 -11.79 -4.88
N PHE A 88 3.82 -12.07 -4.07
CA PHE A 88 4.10 -11.37 -2.83
C PHE A 88 5.34 -10.50 -2.98
N ILE A 89 5.21 -9.24 -2.62
CA ILE A 89 6.27 -8.24 -2.66
C ILE A 89 6.49 -7.71 -1.26
N LYS A 90 7.74 -7.41 -0.91
CA LYS A 90 8.08 -6.72 0.33
C LYS A 90 8.75 -5.39 0.00
N LEU A 91 8.13 -4.29 0.40
CA LEU A 91 8.71 -2.96 0.31
C LEU A 91 9.46 -2.64 1.60
N GLY A 92 10.63 -2.04 1.46
CA GLY A 92 11.51 -1.72 2.58
C GLY A 92 12.92 -1.34 2.12
N ASP A 93 13.76 -0.98 3.08
CA ASP A 93 15.15 -0.54 2.86
C ASP A 93 16.20 -1.65 3.02
N ASN A 94 15.82 -2.89 3.36
CA ASN A 94 16.75 -4.01 3.48
C ASN A 94 16.84 -4.82 2.18
N PHE A 95 17.50 -4.26 1.16
CA PHE A 95 17.66 -4.91 -0.14
C PHE A 95 18.36 -6.28 -0.08
N LYS A 96 19.18 -6.52 0.95
CA LYS A 96 19.87 -7.80 1.16
C LYS A 96 18.91 -8.95 1.47
N THR A 97 17.71 -8.65 1.98
CA THR A 97 16.64 -9.63 2.24
C THR A 97 15.58 -9.66 1.14
N GLY A 98 15.85 -9.04 0.00
CA GLY A 98 14.91 -8.97 -1.13
C GLY A 98 13.82 -7.91 -0.99
N GLU A 99 13.89 -7.04 0.03
CA GLU A 99 13.00 -5.88 0.11
C GLU A 99 13.30 -4.91 -1.03
N LYS A 100 12.26 -4.22 -1.50
CA LYS A 100 12.36 -3.28 -2.61
C LYS A 100 12.09 -1.86 -2.13
N PHE A 101 12.97 -0.93 -2.52
CA PHE A 101 12.71 0.51 -2.36
C PHE A 101 11.55 0.98 -3.25
N GLN A 102 11.40 0.36 -4.42
CA GLN A 102 10.37 0.73 -5.39
C GLN A 102 9.75 -0.52 -5.99
N HIS A 103 8.44 -0.50 -6.20
CA HIS A 103 7.71 -1.54 -6.93
C HIS A 103 6.65 -0.90 -7.83
N VAL A 104 6.53 -1.44 -9.04
CA VAL A 104 5.50 -1.00 -10.00
C VAL A 104 4.41 -2.06 -10.04
N VAL A 105 3.19 -1.66 -9.73
CA VAL A 105 2.00 -2.48 -9.97
C VAL A 105 1.49 -2.15 -11.38
N PRO A 106 1.50 -3.11 -12.33
CA PRO A 106 0.92 -2.87 -13.64
C PRO A 106 -0.58 -2.59 -13.56
N GLY A 107 -1.08 -1.73 -14.44
CA GLY A 107 -2.52 -1.51 -14.59
C GLY A 107 -3.27 -2.83 -14.84
N GLY A 108 -4.47 -2.94 -14.28
CA GLY A 108 -5.29 -4.15 -14.34
C GLY A 108 -4.91 -5.25 -13.34
N CYS A 109 -3.86 -5.07 -12.54
CA CYS A 109 -3.55 -6.00 -11.44
C CYS A 109 -4.33 -5.64 -10.18
N TRP A 110 -4.82 -6.65 -9.45
CA TRP A 110 -5.27 -6.41 -8.08
C TRP A 110 -4.06 -6.20 -7.17
N GLN A 111 -4.16 -5.23 -6.27
CA GLN A 111 -3.13 -4.88 -5.32
C GLN A 111 -3.70 -4.59 -3.93
N ALA A 112 -2.96 -5.01 -2.90
CA ALA A 112 -3.22 -4.68 -1.51
C ALA A 112 -1.88 -4.54 -0.80
N SER A 113 -1.78 -3.64 0.19
CA SER A 113 -0.56 -3.49 0.99
C SER A 113 -0.84 -3.36 2.49
N TYR A 114 0.00 -4.00 3.30
CA TYR A 114 -0.16 -4.06 4.75
C TYR A 114 1.20 -4.20 5.44
N LEU A 115 1.30 -3.71 6.68
CA LEU A 115 2.55 -3.84 7.44
C LEU A 115 2.92 -5.30 7.70
N SER A 116 4.22 -5.60 7.68
CA SER A 116 4.75 -6.84 8.22
C SER A 116 4.42 -6.98 9.70
N GLU A 117 4.39 -8.23 10.17
CA GLU A 117 4.11 -8.55 11.55
C GLU A 117 5.01 -7.76 12.52
N GLY A 118 4.41 -7.23 13.59
CA GLY A 118 5.09 -6.35 14.55
C GLY A 118 5.27 -4.89 14.10
N GLY A 119 4.98 -4.57 12.84
CA GLY A 119 5.10 -3.22 12.28
C GLY A 119 4.23 -2.18 13.01
N VAL A 120 4.64 -0.92 12.92
CA VAL A 120 3.96 0.22 13.55
C VAL A 120 3.36 1.12 12.48
N PHE A 121 4.21 1.58 11.56
CA PHE A 121 3.82 2.41 10.44
C PHE A 121 4.84 2.30 9.30
N ALA A 122 4.43 2.66 8.10
CA ALA A 122 5.33 2.83 6.97
C ALA A 122 4.92 4.08 6.19
N MET A 123 5.92 4.87 5.80
CA MET A 123 5.79 6.04 4.95
C MET A 123 6.24 5.69 3.54
N MET A 124 5.36 5.93 2.58
CA MET A 124 5.57 5.65 1.16
C MET A 124 5.13 6.86 0.34
N GLY A 125 5.45 6.84 -0.95
CA GLY A 125 4.78 7.66 -1.94
C GLY A 125 4.28 6.80 -3.09
N THR A 126 3.14 7.15 -3.67
CA THR A 126 2.67 6.52 -4.90
C THR A 126 2.55 7.53 -6.01
N ILE A 127 2.88 7.08 -7.23
CA ILE A 127 2.83 7.90 -8.44
C ILE A 127 2.03 7.14 -9.48
N MET A 128 1.14 7.85 -10.17
CA MET A 128 0.37 7.32 -11.29
C MET A 128 0.48 8.26 -12.48
N ALA A 129 0.67 7.66 -13.66
CA ALA A 129 0.68 8.36 -14.94
C ALA A 129 -0.08 7.50 -15.99
N PRO A 130 -1.22 7.97 -16.53
CA PRO A 130 -1.97 9.18 -16.21
C PRO A 130 -2.37 9.35 -14.73
N ALA A 131 -2.69 10.59 -14.34
CA ALA A 131 -3.10 10.93 -12.98
C ALA A 131 -4.34 10.14 -12.52
N PHE A 132 -4.34 9.72 -11.26
CA PHE A 132 -5.46 9.03 -10.62
C PHE A 132 -6.75 9.85 -10.68
N LYS A 133 -7.85 9.18 -11.00
CA LYS A 133 -9.22 9.68 -10.91
C LYS A 133 -10.01 8.82 -9.94
N ILE A 134 -10.97 9.40 -9.22
CA ILE A 134 -11.80 8.66 -8.24
C ILE A 134 -12.49 7.43 -8.88
N GLY A 135 -12.90 7.54 -10.15
CA GLY A 135 -13.53 6.42 -10.88
C GLY A 135 -12.58 5.31 -11.31
N ASP A 136 -11.27 5.46 -11.12
CA ASP A 136 -10.26 4.45 -11.45
C ASP A 136 -10.19 3.35 -10.38
N PHE A 137 -10.67 3.63 -9.16
CA PHE A 137 -10.61 2.68 -8.05
C PHE A 137 -11.69 1.60 -8.19
N GLU A 138 -11.26 0.37 -8.40
CA GLU A 138 -12.13 -0.80 -8.39
C GLU A 138 -11.93 -1.63 -7.13
N ASP A 139 -12.97 -1.74 -6.30
CA ASP A 139 -12.97 -2.48 -5.04
C ASP A 139 -13.17 -4.00 -5.25
N ALA A 140 -12.37 -4.82 -4.54
CA ALA A 140 -12.43 -6.28 -4.64
C ALA A 140 -13.66 -6.94 -4.00
N THR A 141 -14.48 -6.22 -3.23
CA THR A 141 -15.63 -6.77 -2.48
C THR A 141 -16.57 -7.59 -3.37
N LYS A 142 -16.84 -7.13 -4.59
CA LYS A 142 -17.73 -7.82 -5.55
C LYS A 142 -17.13 -9.14 -6.08
N TYR A 143 -15.82 -9.30 -5.95
CA TYR A 143 -15.06 -10.46 -6.42
C TYR A 143 -14.65 -11.39 -5.28
N LYS A 144 -15.06 -11.09 -4.03
CA LYS A 144 -14.60 -11.78 -2.82
C LYS A 144 -14.67 -13.29 -2.96
N GLN A 145 -15.84 -13.85 -3.28
CA GLN A 145 -16.02 -15.30 -3.35
C GLN A 145 -15.08 -15.94 -4.39
N ILE A 146 -15.05 -15.39 -5.61
CA ILE A 146 -14.20 -15.90 -6.69
C ILE A 146 -12.73 -15.84 -6.31
N MET A 147 -12.29 -14.79 -5.63
CA MET A 147 -10.90 -14.68 -5.15
C MET A 147 -10.59 -15.72 -4.07
N LEU A 148 -11.48 -15.94 -3.11
CA LEU A 148 -11.27 -16.94 -2.06
C LEU A 148 -11.23 -18.37 -2.64
N ASP A 149 -12.05 -18.65 -3.65
CA ASP A 149 -12.09 -19.95 -4.34
C ASP A 149 -10.82 -20.19 -5.18
N ASN A 150 -10.31 -19.15 -5.85
CA ASN A 150 -9.12 -19.26 -6.71
C ASN A 150 -7.79 -19.26 -5.94
N TYR A 151 -7.77 -18.76 -4.70
CA TYR A 151 -6.56 -18.67 -3.88
C TYR A 151 -6.77 -19.29 -2.48
N PRO A 152 -7.07 -20.60 -2.39
CA PRO A 152 -7.41 -21.26 -1.13
C PRO A 152 -6.30 -21.15 -0.09
N ASP A 153 -5.03 -21.22 -0.50
CA ASP A 153 -3.87 -21.13 0.39
C ASP A 153 -3.71 -19.74 1.03
N CYS A 154 -4.33 -18.71 0.45
CA CYS A 154 -4.23 -17.32 0.89
C CYS A 154 -5.58 -16.73 1.32
N ASN A 155 -6.61 -17.56 1.47
CA ASN A 155 -7.98 -17.12 1.70
C ASN A 155 -8.14 -16.23 2.94
N LYS A 156 -7.54 -16.59 4.08
CA LYS A 156 -7.60 -15.81 5.33
C LYS A 156 -6.99 -14.41 5.17
N LEU A 157 -5.93 -14.32 4.37
CA LEU A 157 -5.28 -13.05 4.10
C LEU A 157 -6.12 -12.19 3.16
N LEU A 158 -6.64 -12.78 2.08
CA LEU A 158 -7.54 -12.09 1.16
C LEU A 158 -8.83 -11.65 1.84
N GLU A 159 -9.40 -12.47 2.71
CA GLU A 159 -10.58 -12.13 3.50
C GLU A 159 -10.34 -10.92 4.41
N LYS A 160 -9.14 -10.77 4.95
CA LYS A 160 -8.77 -9.58 5.74
C LYS A 160 -8.61 -8.35 4.85
N LEU A 161 -8.11 -8.50 3.63
CA LEU A 161 -7.72 -7.40 2.75
C LEU A 161 -8.87 -6.92 1.84
N ILE A 162 -9.91 -7.72 1.66
CA ILE A 162 -11.12 -7.38 0.91
C ILE A 162 -12.14 -6.75 1.85
#